data_AF-A0A4S8JU28-F1
#
_entry.id   AF-A0A4S8JU28-F1
#
_cell.length_a   1.000
_cell.length_b   1.000
_cell.length_c   1.000
_cell.angle_alpha   90.00
_cell.angle_beta   90.00
_cell.angle_gamma   90.00
#
_symmetry.space_group_name_H-M   'P 1'
#
loop_
_entity.id
_entity.type
_entity.pdbx_description
1 polymer ?
#
loop_
_entity_poly.entity_id
_entity_poly.type
_entity_poly.pdbx_seq_one_letter_code
_entity_poly.pdbx_strand_id
1 'polypeptide(L)'
;MEAAGIKPGTITYACLITCHSHAGQVEDAKAVYRGLRKKGFSAKASTFRIFLANLCENGDVDMRLEVFRDSLKLNKVPDFGTMKLLVDGMAKKSKMLEAKAVVDQVVEKISKQMSYMASLMYGVEVSYFDFLNRVRMEEMNLSRGLWEIPHPWLNMFVPKLGIEEFNDLLLENISPNDFEGPILIYPLLRDKWDANTSVALPDAPTGGDGVEQVVYIVGMLRSANPASCAAGCLDDILRRNRQIAGAASAGRIGGKQYLAHHPSLLHWRDHFGRHWNRFATRKNLFDPLGVLAPGQGIFPRVHASTL
;
A
#
# COMPACT_ATOMS: atom_id res chain seq x y z
N MET A 1 -16.17 29.05 -29.80
CA MET A 1 -14.75 29.42 -29.57
C MET A 1 -14.02 29.67 -30.88
N GLU A 2 -13.94 28.71 -31.80
CA GLU A 2 -13.22 28.90 -33.07
C GLU A 2 -13.88 29.96 -33.98
N ALA A 3 -15.21 30.00 -34.06
CA ALA A 3 -15.95 31.06 -34.75
C ALA A 3 -15.74 32.47 -34.16
N ALA A 4 -15.26 32.55 -32.92
CA ALA A 4 -14.89 33.81 -32.26
C ALA A 4 -13.38 34.09 -32.31
N GLY A 5 -12.61 33.34 -33.12
CA GLY A 5 -11.15 33.50 -33.28
C GLY A 5 -10.32 32.96 -32.11
N ILE A 6 -10.93 32.36 -31.09
CA ILE A 6 -10.22 31.84 -29.91
C ILE A 6 -9.70 30.44 -30.20
N LYS A 7 -8.37 30.28 -30.21
CA LYS A 7 -7.69 29.00 -30.45
C LYS A 7 -7.80 28.08 -29.22
N PRO A 8 -8.48 26.93 -29.30
CA PRO A 8 -8.57 25.98 -28.19
C PRO A 8 -7.19 25.37 -27.88
N GLY A 9 -6.83 25.33 -26.60
CA GLY A 9 -5.60 24.67 -26.12
C GLY A 9 -5.88 23.32 -25.46
N THR A 10 -4.82 22.66 -24.99
CA THR A 10 -4.89 21.36 -24.30
C THR A 10 -5.92 21.33 -23.15
N ILE A 11 -5.97 22.40 -22.35
CA ILE A 11 -6.91 22.51 -21.22
C ILE A 11 -8.36 22.54 -21.72
N THR A 12 -8.64 23.30 -22.79
CA THR A 12 -9.97 23.40 -23.38
C THR A 12 -10.47 22.04 -23.87
N TYR A 13 -9.64 21.31 -24.62
CA TYR A 13 -9.98 19.96 -25.07
C TYR A 13 -10.19 18.99 -23.89
N ALA A 14 -9.31 19.04 -22.89
CA ALA A 14 -9.43 18.20 -21.70
C ALA A 14 -10.75 18.45 -20.96
N CYS A 15 -11.14 19.71 -20.76
CA CYS A 15 -12.41 20.08 -20.16
C CYS A 15 -13.60 19.57 -20.97
N LEU A 16 -13.61 19.80 -22.29
CA LEU A 16 -14.71 19.36 -23.15
C LEU A 16 -14.88 17.83 -23.15
N ILE A 17 -13.78 17.07 -23.26
CA ILE A 17 -13.82 15.60 -23.19
C ILE A 17 -14.41 15.16 -21.84
N THR A 18 -13.93 15.74 -20.74
CA THR A 18 -14.43 15.44 -19.40
C THR A 18 -15.91 15.77 -19.24
N CYS A 19 -16.35 16.95 -19.70
CA CYS A 19 -17.75 17.38 -19.62
C CYS A 19 -18.67 16.45 -20.44
N HIS A 20 -18.34 16.19 -21.70
CA HIS A 20 -19.13 15.28 -22.54
C HIS A 20 -19.15 13.85 -21.98
N SER A 21 -18.02 13.36 -21.45
CA SER A 21 -17.95 12.04 -20.81
C SER A 21 -18.86 11.94 -19.59
N HIS A 22 -18.88 12.96 -18.72
CA HIS A 22 -19.77 12.99 -17.56
C HIS A 22 -21.25 13.15 -17.94
N ALA A 23 -21.53 13.80 -19.06
CA ALA A 23 -22.88 13.92 -19.61
C ALA A 23 -23.34 12.65 -20.38
N GLY A 24 -22.50 11.62 -20.51
CA GLY A 24 -22.80 10.43 -21.31
C GLY A 24 -22.80 10.68 -22.82
N GLN A 25 -22.37 11.85 -23.28
CA GLN A 25 -22.34 12.27 -24.69
C GLN A 25 -21.09 11.71 -25.39
N VAL A 26 -21.10 10.39 -25.61
CA VAL A 26 -19.93 9.64 -26.05
C VAL A 26 -19.44 10.03 -27.44
N GLU A 27 -20.35 10.28 -28.38
CA GLU A 27 -19.97 10.67 -29.75
C GLU A 27 -19.33 12.07 -29.78
N ASP A 28 -19.83 13.01 -28.97
CA ASP A 28 -19.23 14.33 -28.84
C ASP A 28 -17.85 14.24 -28.19
N ALA A 29 -17.71 13.45 -27.12
CA ALA A 29 -16.42 13.19 -26.48
C ALA A 29 -15.39 12.61 -27.47
N LYS A 30 -15.81 11.66 -28.33
CA LYS A 30 -14.96 11.11 -29.41
C LYS A 30 -14.57 12.16 -30.44
N ALA A 31 -15.51 12.98 -30.89
CA ALA A 31 -15.24 14.04 -31.86
C ALA A 31 -14.19 15.03 -31.32
N VAL A 32 -14.36 15.45 -30.06
CA VAL A 32 -13.41 16.33 -29.37
C VAL A 32 -12.04 15.66 -29.20
N TYR A 33 -12.00 14.38 -28.81
CA TYR A 33 -10.74 13.63 -28.67
C TYR A 33 -9.98 13.47 -30.00
N ARG A 34 -10.69 13.15 -31.10
CA ARG A 34 -10.08 13.10 -32.45
C ARG A 34 -9.52 14.47 -32.85
N GLY A 35 -10.19 15.56 -32.49
CA GLY A 35 -9.68 16.93 -32.67
C GLY A 35 -8.39 17.18 -31.88
N LEU A 36 -8.34 16.76 -30.62
CA LEU A 36 -7.14 16.82 -29.77
C LEU A 36 -5.96 16.05 -30.40
N ARG A 37 -6.20 14.82 -30.89
CA ARG A 37 -5.18 14.02 -31.60
C ARG A 37 -4.64 14.73 -32.84
N LYS A 38 -5.53 15.22 -33.71
CA LYS A 38 -5.14 15.88 -34.97
C LYS A 38 -4.27 17.11 -34.74
N LYS A 39 -4.50 17.84 -33.65
CA LYS A 39 -3.71 19.02 -33.28
C LYS A 39 -2.43 18.69 -32.48
N GLY A 40 -2.18 17.42 -32.18
CA GLY A 40 -0.99 16.96 -31.45
C GLY A 40 -0.95 17.35 -29.98
N PHE A 41 -2.08 17.72 -29.37
CA PHE A 41 -2.13 18.08 -27.96
C PHE A 41 -2.10 16.83 -27.07
N SER A 42 -1.39 16.91 -25.94
CA SER A 42 -1.26 15.81 -24.97
C SER A 42 -2.27 15.97 -23.84
N ALA A 43 -3.20 15.02 -23.72
CA ALA A 43 -4.19 15.04 -22.64
C ALA A 43 -3.56 14.74 -21.27
N LYS A 44 -4.17 15.25 -20.20
CA LYS A 44 -3.77 14.90 -18.82
C LYS A 44 -4.21 13.47 -18.50
N ALA A 45 -3.52 12.82 -17.54
CA ALA A 45 -3.88 11.48 -17.08
C ALA A 45 -5.36 11.37 -16.62
N SER A 46 -5.87 12.41 -15.96
CA SER A 46 -7.26 12.48 -15.52
C SER A 46 -8.26 12.47 -16.68
N THR A 47 -7.92 13.11 -17.81
CA THR A 47 -8.76 13.11 -19.02
C THR A 47 -8.85 11.71 -19.61
N PHE A 48 -7.72 11.00 -19.72
CA PHE A 48 -7.71 9.61 -20.17
C PHE A 48 -8.55 8.72 -19.25
N ARG A 49 -8.38 8.84 -17.93
CA ARG A 49 -9.15 8.08 -16.93
C ARG A 49 -10.66 8.24 -17.12
N ILE A 50 -11.13 9.49 -17.19
CA ILE A 50 -12.56 9.81 -17.33
C ILE A 50 -13.10 9.30 -18.67
N PHE A 51 -12.37 9.54 -19.76
CA PHE A 51 -12.83 9.14 -21.09
C PHE A 51 -12.84 7.61 -21.26
N LEU A 52 -11.82 6.92 -20.78
CA LEU A 52 -11.77 5.45 -20.78
C LEU A 52 -12.92 4.85 -19.96
N ALA A 53 -13.24 5.41 -18.80
CA ALA A 53 -14.38 4.97 -17.99
C ALA A 53 -15.70 5.12 -18.76
N ASN A 54 -15.94 6.28 -19.38
CA ASN A 54 -17.13 6.51 -20.21
C ASN A 54 -17.20 5.56 -21.42
N LEU A 55 -16.08 5.29 -22.10
CA LEU A 55 -16.04 4.32 -23.21
C LEU A 55 -16.30 2.88 -22.74
N CYS A 56 -15.84 2.50 -21.54
CA CYS A 56 -16.15 1.21 -20.93
C CYS A 56 -17.65 1.04 -20.67
N GLU A 57 -18.31 2.06 -20.11
CA GLU A 57 -19.75 2.06 -19.82
C GLU A 57 -20.60 1.93 -21.09
N ASN A 58 -20.15 2.56 -22.18
CA ASN A 58 -20.86 2.54 -23.47
C ASN A 58 -20.45 1.37 -24.37
N GLY A 59 -19.47 0.56 -23.94
CA GLY A 59 -19.05 -0.65 -24.65
C GLY A 59 -18.31 -0.42 -25.97
N ASP A 60 -17.83 0.79 -26.26
CA ASP A 60 -17.01 1.05 -27.46
C ASP A 60 -15.58 0.51 -27.22
N VAL A 61 -15.30 -0.67 -27.76
CA VAL A 61 -14.04 -1.38 -27.53
C VAL A 61 -12.88 -0.78 -28.33
N ASP A 62 -13.15 -0.39 -29.58
CA ASP A 62 -12.11 0.00 -30.53
C ASP A 62 -11.53 1.36 -30.16
N MET A 63 -12.40 2.34 -29.91
CA MET A 63 -11.99 3.66 -29.47
C MET A 63 -11.28 3.58 -28.10
N ARG A 64 -11.79 2.74 -27.21
CA ARG A 64 -11.20 2.53 -25.89
C ARG A 64 -9.76 2.00 -25.98
N LEU A 65 -9.51 1.01 -26.83
CA LEU A 65 -8.17 0.48 -27.06
C LEU A 65 -7.24 1.52 -27.69
N GLU A 66 -7.74 2.34 -28.60
CA GLU A 66 -6.98 3.46 -29.19
C GLU A 66 -6.55 4.47 -28.12
N VAL A 67 -7.51 4.93 -27.31
CA VAL A 67 -7.27 5.89 -26.21
C VAL A 67 -6.30 5.31 -25.18
N PHE A 68 -6.41 4.02 -24.85
CA PHE A 68 -5.50 3.32 -23.96
C PHE A 68 -4.06 3.30 -24.50
N ARG A 69 -3.87 2.93 -25.77
CA ARG A 69 -2.53 2.91 -26.38
C ARG A 69 -1.92 4.31 -26.44
N ASP A 70 -2.72 5.33 -26.74
CA ASP A 70 -2.28 6.71 -26.74
C ASP A 70 -1.85 7.16 -25.33
N SER A 71 -2.57 6.75 -24.27
CA SER A 71 -2.18 7.06 -22.89
C SER A 71 -0.82 6.44 -22.54
N LEU A 72 -0.57 5.19 -22.92
CA LEU A 72 0.72 4.52 -22.68
C LEU A 72 1.88 5.17 -23.46
N LYS A 73 1.65 5.60 -24.71
CA LYS A 73 2.65 6.34 -25.50
C LYS A 73 3.08 7.64 -24.81
N LEU A 74 2.15 8.29 -24.11
CA LEU A 74 2.40 9.53 -23.36
C LEU A 74 2.87 9.30 -21.92
N ASN A 75 3.28 8.06 -21.57
CA ASN A 75 3.66 7.66 -20.22
C ASN A 75 2.56 7.92 -19.17
N LYS A 76 1.28 7.90 -19.58
CA LYS A 76 0.12 8.02 -18.70
C LYS A 76 -0.46 6.62 -18.50
N VAL A 77 0.20 5.86 -17.62
CA VAL A 77 -0.22 4.50 -17.25
C VAL A 77 -1.55 4.58 -16.50
N PRO A 78 -2.60 3.86 -16.96
CA PRO A 78 -3.88 3.84 -16.26
C PRO A 78 -3.76 3.29 -14.84
N ASP A 79 -4.54 3.86 -13.92
CA ASP A 79 -4.62 3.34 -12.54
C ASP A 79 -5.36 1.99 -12.47
N PHE A 80 -5.31 1.34 -11.30
CA PHE A 80 -5.97 0.05 -11.09
C PHE A 80 -7.47 0.08 -11.42
N GLY A 81 -8.17 1.17 -11.06
CA GLY A 81 -9.60 1.31 -11.34
C GLY A 81 -9.90 1.31 -12.84
N THR A 82 -9.11 2.07 -13.61
CA THR A 82 -9.22 2.12 -15.07
C THR A 82 -8.88 0.78 -15.70
N MET A 83 -7.80 0.13 -15.24
CA MET A 83 -7.40 -1.18 -15.74
C MET A 83 -8.45 -2.24 -15.47
N LYS A 84 -9.05 -2.25 -14.28
CA LYS A 84 -10.16 -3.14 -13.94
C LYS A 84 -11.34 -2.96 -14.90
N LEU A 85 -11.77 -1.72 -15.15
CA LEU A 85 -12.85 -1.44 -16.08
C LEU A 85 -12.54 -1.90 -17.52
N LEU A 86 -11.30 -1.69 -17.98
CA LEU A 86 -10.84 -2.14 -19.30
C LEU A 86 -10.93 -3.66 -19.44
N VAL A 87 -10.37 -4.39 -18.48
CA VAL A 87 -10.33 -5.85 -18.45
C VAL A 87 -11.73 -6.43 -18.31
N ASP A 88 -12.53 -5.95 -17.35
CA ASP A 88 -13.90 -6.42 -17.12
C ASP A 88 -14.77 -6.21 -18.38
N GLY A 89 -14.64 -5.05 -19.04
CA GLY A 89 -15.36 -4.74 -20.26
C GLY A 89 -14.95 -5.59 -21.46
N MET A 90 -13.71 -6.08 -21.52
CA MET A 90 -13.25 -7.02 -22.55
C MET A 90 -13.68 -8.45 -22.24
N ALA A 91 -13.56 -8.87 -20.97
CA ALA A 91 -13.99 -10.18 -20.50
C ALA A 91 -15.48 -10.42 -20.76
N LYS A 92 -16.34 -9.42 -20.50
CA LYS A 92 -17.79 -9.48 -20.79
C LYS A 92 -18.14 -9.67 -22.27
N LYS A 93 -17.22 -9.32 -23.18
CA LYS A 93 -17.37 -9.50 -24.63
C LYS A 93 -16.58 -10.69 -25.17
N SER A 94 -16.16 -11.61 -24.30
CA SER A 94 -15.37 -12.80 -24.64
C SER A 94 -14.02 -12.50 -25.31
N LYS A 95 -13.46 -11.30 -25.09
CA LYS A 95 -12.18 -10.84 -25.65
C LYS A 95 -11.02 -11.03 -24.66
N MET A 96 -10.88 -12.23 -24.09
CA MET A 96 -9.90 -12.51 -23.02
C MET A 96 -8.44 -12.35 -23.48
N LEU A 97 -8.11 -12.72 -24.71
CA LEU A 97 -6.77 -12.56 -25.26
C LEU A 97 -6.37 -11.08 -25.39
N GLU A 98 -7.31 -10.23 -25.82
CA GLU A 98 -7.09 -8.78 -25.90
C GLU A 98 -6.93 -8.16 -24.51
N ALA A 99 -7.73 -8.61 -23.54
CA ALA A 99 -7.63 -8.17 -22.15
C ALA A 99 -6.27 -8.50 -21.54
N LYS A 100 -5.77 -9.72 -21.78
CA LYS A 100 -4.43 -10.14 -21.38
C LYS A 100 -3.34 -9.27 -22.03
N ALA A 101 -3.39 -9.09 -23.35
CA ALA A 101 -2.42 -8.25 -24.05
C ALA A 101 -2.38 -6.79 -23.54
N VAL A 102 -3.52 -6.27 -23.05
CA VAL A 102 -3.61 -4.96 -22.41
C VAL A 102 -2.90 -4.94 -21.06
N VAL A 103 -3.05 -5.99 -20.24
CA VAL A 103 -2.33 -6.14 -18.97
C VAL A 103 -0.83 -6.27 -19.22
N ASP A 104 -0.41 -7.10 -20.17
CA ASP A 104 1.00 -7.32 -20.52
C ASP A 104 1.69 -6.01 -20.93
N GLN A 105 1.02 -5.19 -21.75
CA GLN A 105 1.53 -3.87 -22.13
C GLN A 105 1.75 -2.93 -20.93
N VAL A 106 0.86 -2.97 -19.93
CA VAL A 106 1.01 -2.16 -18.72
C VAL A 106 2.15 -2.69 -17.85
N VAL A 107 2.24 -4.00 -17.65
CA VAL A 107 3.33 -4.63 -16.91
C VAL A 107 4.66 -4.28 -17.56
N GLU A 108 4.80 -4.46 -18.86
CA GLU A 108 6.01 -4.11 -19.61
C GLU A 108 6.35 -2.62 -19.46
N LYS A 109 5.35 -1.74 -19.52
CA LYS A 109 5.54 -0.29 -19.40
C LYS A 109 6.02 0.12 -18.00
N ILE A 110 5.43 -0.45 -16.95
CA ILE A 110 5.81 -0.18 -15.56
C ILE A 110 7.21 -0.75 -15.29
N SER A 111 7.44 -2.00 -15.69
CA SER A 111 8.73 -2.67 -15.57
C SER A 111 9.85 -1.83 -16.20
N LYS A 112 9.69 -1.33 -17.42
CA LYS A 112 10.70 -0.48 -18.07
C LYS A 112 11.03 0.83 -17.34
N GLN A 113 10.19 1.28 -16.40
CA GLN A 113 10.43 2.47 -15.57
C GLN A 113 11.15 2.15 -14.26
N MET A 114 11.28 0.87 -13.89
CA MET A 114 11.90 0.43 -12.64
C MET A 114 13.38 0.12 -12.83
N SER A 115 14.15 0.24 -11.76
CA SER A 115 15.57 -0.14 -11.70
C SER A 115 15.70 -1.48 -10.97
N TYR A 116 15.87 -2.56 -11.71
CA TYR A 116 16.06 -3.93 -11.19
C TYR A 116 17.00 -4.72 -12.12
N MET A 117 17.50 -5.85 -11.65
CA MET A 117 18.26 -6.79 -12.48
C MET A 117 17.30 -7.53 -13.42
N ALA A 118 17.39 -7.26 -14.73
CA ALA A 118 16.45 -7.80 -15.72
C ALA A 118 16.35 -9.34 -15.71
N SER A 119 17.46 -10.03 -15.41
CA SER A 119 17.52 -11.50 -15.32
C SER A 119 16.75 -12.09 -14.13
N LEU A 120 16.32 -11.27 -13.17
CA LEU A 120 15.60 -11.69 -11.96
C LEU A 120 14.13 -11.28 -11.97
N MET A 121 13.58 -10.97 -13.15
CA MET A 121 12.14 -10.75 -13.31
C MET A 121 11.43 -12.09 -13.49
N TYR A 122 10.50 -12.39 -12.57
CA TYR A 122 9.64 -13.57 -12.64
C TYR A 122 8.18 -13.12 -12.69
N GLY A 123 7.37 -13.83 -13.47
CA GLY A 123 5.94 -13.59 -13.58
C GLY A 123 5.20 -14.91 -13.67
N VAL A 124 4.06 -14.98 -12.99
CA VAL A 124 3.13 -16.12 -13.03
C VAL A 124 1.71 -15.60 -13.15
N GLU A 125 0.87 -16.34 -13.86
CA GLU A 125 -0.55 -16.07 -13.94
C GLU A 125 -1.30 -17.02 -13.04
N VAL A 126 -2.09 -16.47 -12.13
CA VAL A 126 -2.89 -17.22 -11.17
C VAL A 126 -4.28 -16.59 -11.07
N SER A 127 -5.25 -17.34 -10.55
CA SER A 127 -6.55 -16.75 -10.27
C SER A 127 -6.43 -15.68 -9.18
N TYR A 128 -7.39 -14.75 -9.15
CA TYR A 128 -7.45 -13.73 -8.09
C TYR A 128 -7.51 -14.37 -6.70
N PHE A 129 -8.28 -15.46 -6.56
CA PHE A 129 -8.40 -16.18 -5.29
C PHE A 129 -7.09 -16.84 -4.88
N ASP A 130 -6.42 -17.54 -5.80
CA ASP A 130 -5.15 -18.21 -5.50
C ASP A 130 -4.07 -17.20 -5.10
N PHE A 131 -4.04 -16.02 -5.76
CA PHE A 131 -3.15 -14.94 -5.35
C PHE A 131 -3.45 -14.46 -3.93
N LEU A 132 -4.72 -14.22 -3.58
CA LEU A 132 -5.11 -13.80 -2.24
C LEU A 132 -4.80 -14.87 -1.18
N ASN A 133 -5.01 -16.14 -1.52
CA ASN A 133 -4.83 -17.28 -0.63
C ASN A 133 -3.41 -17.88 -0.68
N ARG A 134 -2.44 -17.21 -1.32
CA ARG A 134 -1.08 -17.77 -1.57
C ARG A 134 -0.34 -18.21 -0.31
N VAL A 135 -0.59 -17.57 0.83
CA VAL A 135 0.05 -17.90 2.11
C VAL A 135 -0.47 -19.23 2.69
N ARG A 136 -1.64 -19.70 2.26
CA ARG A 136 -2.20 -20.99 2.69
C ARG A 136 -1.29 -22.16 2.31
N MET A 137 -0.65 -22.09 1.15
CA MET A 137 0.29 -23.14 0.73
C MET A 137 1.51 -23.18 1.65
N GLU A 138 2.04 -22.02 2.05
CA GLU A 138 3.14 -21.92 3.01
C GLU A 138 2.74 -22.48 4.39
N GLU A 139 1.57 -22.11 4.90
CA GLU A 139 1.03 -22.67 6.15
C GLU A 139 0.94 -24.20 6.10
N MET A 140 0.38 -24.76 5.03
CA MET A 140 0.24 -26.22 4.87
C MET A 140 1.61 -26.92 4.78
N ASN A 141 2.58 -26.30 4.11
CA ASN A 141 3.96 -26.81 4.03
C ASN A 141 4.64 -26.82 5.40
N LEU A 142 4.48 -25.74 6.17
CA LEU A 142 5.08 -25.57 7.49
C LEU A 142 4.34 -26.34 8.60
N SER A 143 3.07 -26.69 8.41
CA SER A 143 2.27 -27.48 9.37
C SER A 143 2.88 -28.85 9.70
N ARG A 144 3.91 -29.28 8.98
CA ARG A 144 4.73 -30.46 9.24
C ARG A 144 5.78 -30.25 10.35
N GLY A 145 5.42 -29.52 11.41
CA GLY A 145 6.27 -29.31 12.59
C GLY A 145 7.03 -27.98 12.65
N LEU A 146 6.85 -27.09 11.66
CA LEU A 146 7.48 -25.76 11.62
C LEU A 146 6.46 -24.61 11.77
N TRP A 147 5.16 -24.91 11.88
CA TRP A 147 4.11 -23.91 12.08
C TRP A 147 3.76 -23.69 13.56
N GLU A 148 3.73 -24.75 14.36
CA GLU A 148 3.42 -24.68 15.80
C GLU A 148 4.69 -24.52 16.64
N ILE A 149 5.52 -23.53 16.28
CA ILE A 149 6.77 -23.18 16.94
C ILE A 149 6.72 -21.71 17.39
N PRO A 150 7.69 -21.22 18.20
CA PRO A 150 7.72 -19.80 18.55
C PRO A 150 8.00 -18.92 17.32
N HIS A 151 7.20 -17.86 17.18
CA HIS A 151 7.29 -16.86 16.11
C HIS A 151 7.60 -15.49 16.70
N PRO A 152 8.88 -15.20 17.04
CA PRO A 152 9.29 -13.92 17.63
C PRO A 152 9.32 -12.83 16.55
N TRP A 153 8.14 -12.46 16.03
CA TRP A 153 8.02 -11.47 14.98
C TRP A 153 8.24 -10.05 15.50
N LEU A 154 8.80 -9.20 14.64
CA LEU A 154 8.87 -7.76 14.86
C LEU A 154 8.19 -7.06 13.70
N ASN A 155 7.16 -6.26 13.99
CA ASN A 155 6.45 -5.49 12.99
C ASN A 155 6.50 -4.01 13.35
N MET A 156 6.81 -3.16 12.36
CA MET A 156 7.04 -1.72 12.55
C MET A 156 6.42 -0.93 11.40
N PHE A 157 5.88 0.24 11.73
CA PHE A 157 5.73 1.34 10.79
C PHE A 157 6.97 2.23 10.88
N VAL A 158 7.53 2.63 9.74
CA VAL A 158 8.74 3.48 9.67
C VAL A 158 8.45 4.62 8.69
N PRO A 159 8.69 5.90 9.06
CA PRO A 159 8.50 7.01 8.13
C PRO A 159 9.49 6.91 6.97
N LYS A 160 9.15 7.46 5.79
CA LYS A 160 10.04 7.40 4.63
C LYS A 160 11.40 8.04 4.92
N LEU A 161 11.45 9.14 5.68
CA LEU A 161 12.71 9.77 6.09
C LEU A 161 13.64 8.84 6.90
N GLY A 162 13.09 7.91 7.67
CA GLY A 162 13.84 7.01 8.55
C GLY A 162 14.14 5.63 7.97
N ILE A 163 13.66 5.31 6.76
CA ILE A 163 13.70 3.93 6.24
C ILE A 163 15.12 3.47 5.88
N GLU A 164 15.99 4.37 5.43
CA GLU A 164 17.39 4.03 5.10
C GLU A 164 18.18 3.68 6.37
N GLU A 165 18.10 4.53 7.40
CA GLU A 165 18.75 4.28 8.70
C GLU A 165 18.17 3.04 9.40
N PHE A 166 16.86 2.77 9.23
CA PHE A 166 16.27 1.51 9.71
C PHE A 166 16.78 0.29 8.94
N ASN A 167 16.97 0.39 7.62
CA ASN A 167 17.54 -0.68 6.81
C ASN A 167 18.97 -1.01 7.27
N ASP A 168 19.80 0.00 7.53
CA ASP A 168 21.15 -0.20 8.04
C ASP A 168 21.12 -0.90 9.41
N LEU A 169 20.24 -0.46 10.32
CA LEU A 169 20.02 -1.10 11.61
C LEU A 169 19.62 -2.58 11.46
N LEU A 170 18.79 -2.93 10.48
CA LEU A 170 18.43 -4.32 10.21
C LEU A 170 19.64 -5.14 9.73
N LEU A 171 20.39 -4.61 8.76
CA LEU A 171 21.56 -5.30 8.19
C LEU A 171 22.66 -5.52 9.21
N GLU A 172 22.83 -4.62 10.19
CA GLU A 172 23.77 -4.78 11.29
C GLU A 172 23.35 -5.85 12.31
N ASN A 173 22.04 -6.11 12.43
CA ASN A 173 21.49 -6.98 13.48
C ASN A 173 21.01 -8.34 12.98
N ILE A 174 20.93 -8.54 11.65
CA ILE A 174 20.45 -9.76 11.02
C ILE A 174 21.56 -10.39 10.18
N SER A 175 21.80 -11.68 10.41
CA SER A 175 22.69 -12.51 9.61
C SER A 175 21.87 -13.35 8.61
N PRO A 176 22.23 -13.38 7.31
CA PRO A 176 21.55 -14.24 6.33
C PRO A 176 21.59 -15.73 6.68
N ASN A 177 22.62 -16.17 7.41
CA ASN A 177 22.79 -17.58 7.77
C ASN A 177 21.88 -18.02 8.93
N ASP A 178 21.38 -17.06 9.71
CA ASP A 178 20.70 -17.33 10.98
C ASP A 178 19.24 -16.84 10.97
N PHE A 179 18.70 -16.44 9.80
CA PHE A 179 17.33 -15.92 9.66
C PHE A 179 16.46 -16.90 8.86
N GLU A 180 15.53 -17.54 9.55
CA GLU A 180 14.50 -18.39 8.93
C GLU A 180 13.18 -17.60 8.82
N GLY A 181 12.82 -17.18 7.61
CA GLY A 181 11.55 -16.52 7.32
C GLY A 181 11.69 -15.33 6.36
N PRO A 182 10.58 -14.65 6.01
CA PRO A 182 10.62 -13.45 5.19
C PRO A 182 10.84 -12.17 6.00
N ILE A 183 11.54 -11.21 5.39
CA ILE A 183 11.57 -9.80 5.81
C ILE A 183 10.76 -9.01 4.78
N LEU A 184 9.64 -8.43 5.20
CA LEU A 184 8.78 -7.62 4.36
C LEU A 184 9.11 -6.15 4.57
N ILE A 185 9.38 -5.40 3.50
CA ILE A 185 9.57 -3.95 3.53
C ILE A 185 8.83 -3.37 2.32
N TYR A 186 7.76 -2.60 2.55
CA TYR A 186 7.02 -1.97 1.46
C TYR A 186 6.33 -0.66 1.88
N PRO A 187 6.18 0.29 0.96
CA PRO A 187 5.57 1.58 1.26
C PRO A 187 4.04 1.48 1.29
N LEU A 188 3.43 2.32 2.11
CA LEU A 188 2.01 2.60 2.22
C LEU A 188 1.78 4.11 2.11
N LEU A 189 0.58 4.48 1.70
CA LEU A 189 0.15 5.88 1.65
C LEU A 189 -0.64 6.23 2.91
N ARG A 190 -0.20 7.27 3.62
CA ARG A 190 -0.81 7.77 4.86
C ARG A 190 -2.24 8.27 4.65
N ASP A 191 -2.54 8.87 3.50
CA ASP A 191 -3.88 9.38 3.16
C ASP A 191 -4.96 8.28 3.12
N LYS A 192 -4.57 7.01 3.07
CA LYS A 192 -5.48 5.85 3.15
C LYS A 192 -5.81 5.43 4.58
N TRP A 193 -5.19 6.05 5.58
CA TRP A 193 -5.41 5.75 6.99
C TRP A 193 -6.23 6.85 7.65
N ASP A 194 -7.41 6.49 8.16
CA ASP A 194 -8.27 7.43 8.86
C ASP A 194 -7.68 7.81 10.23
N ALA A 195 -7.38 9.10 10.39
CA ALA A 195 -6.83 9.68 11.62
C ALA A 195 -7.78 9.60 12.83
N ASN A 196 -9.06 9.27 12.63
CA ASN A 196 -10.03 9.06 13.71
C ASN A 196 -9.92 7.67 14.35
N THR A 197 -9.27 6.72 13.69
CA THR A 197 -9.00 5.39 14.24
C THR A 197 -7.96 5.44 15.37
N SER A 198 -7.77 4.33 16.09
CA SER A 198 -6.76 4.23 17.16
C SER A 198 -5.40 3.73 16.66
N VAL A 199 -5.18 3.62 15.35
CA VAL A 199 -3.89 3.23 14.79
C VAL A 199 -2.84 4.29 15.11
N ALA A 200 -1.66 3.85 15.57
CA ALA A 200 -0.52 4.71 15.81
C ALA A 200 0.48 4.62 14.65
N LEU A 201 0.39 5.55 13.70
CA LEU A 201 1.42 5.74 12.68
C LEU A 201 2.54 6.66 13.21
N PRO A 202 3.77 6.55 12.68
CA PRO A 202 4.83 7.54 12.90
C PRO A 202 4.33 8.97 12.72
N ASP A 203 4.91 9.91 13.46
CA ASP A 203 4.61 11.32 13.22
C ASP A 203 5.18 11.74 11.86
N ALA A 204 4.42 12.52 11.09
CA ALA A 204 4.89 13.04 9.82
C ALA A 204 5.72 14.31 10.08
N PRO A 205 6.95 14.42 9.55
CA PRO A 205 7.70 15.68 9.60
C PRO A 205 6.87 16.81 8.99
N THR A 206 6.77 17.94 9.69
CA THR A 206 6.19 19.18 9.16
C THR A 206 7.33 20.07 8.66
N GLY A 207 7.98 19.69 7.56
CA GLY A 207 9.01 20.48 6.89
C GLY A 207 8.60 20.78 5.45
N GLY A 208 8.73 22.05 5.03
CA GLY A 208 8.40 22.67 3.73
C GLY A 208 7.87 21.75 2.62
N ASP A 209 6.64 22.03 2.18
CA ASP A 209 5.89 21.43 1.05
C ASP A 209 5.06 20.15 1.29
N GLY A 210 4.65 19.93 2.54
CA GLY A 210 3.50 19.08 2.86
C GLY A 210 3.79 17.96 3.86
N VAL A 211 2.73 17.33 4.35
CA VAL A 211 2.81 16.19 5.27
C VAL A 211 3.41 15.01 4.52
N GLU A 212 4.45 14.37 5.07
CA GLU A 212 5.01 13.13 4.52
C GLU A 212 3.90 12.06 4.35
N GLN A 213 3.64 11.72 3.09
CA GLN A 213 2.55 10.81 2.71
C GLN A 213 2.95 9.35 2.71
N VAL A 214 4.25 9.03 2.75
CA VAL A 214 4.73 7.64 2.67
C VAL A 214 5.15 7.17 4.04
N VAL A 215 4.64 6.01 4.44
CA VAL A 215 5.07 5.24 5.60
C VAL A 215 5.37 3.82 5.13
N TYR A 216 6.49 3.26 5.56
CA TYR A 216 6.82 1.86 5.30
C TYR A 216 6.24 0.98 6.39
N ILE A 217 5.79 -0.20 6.02
CA ILE A 217 5.62 -1.30 6.94
C ILE A 217 6.81 -2.24 6.80
N VAL A 218 7.39 -2.61 7.93
CA VAL A 218 8.48 -3.57 8.04
C VAL A 218 8.02 -4.73 8.90
N GLY A 219 8.13 -5.95 8.40
CA GLY A 219 7.78 -7.17 9.12
C GLY A 219 8.92 -8.18 9.06
N MET A 220 9.54 -8.45 10.20
CA MET A 220 10.52 -9.53 10.37
C MET A 220 9.77 -10.77 10.86
N LEU A 221 9.46 -11.68 9.95
CA LEU A 221 8.60 -12.84 10.23
C LEU A 221 9.44 -14.09 10.48
N ARG A 222 10.28 -14.03 11.53
CA ARG A 222 11.18 -15.11 11.89
C ARG A 222 10.45 -16.26 12.59
N SER A 223 10.83 -17.48 12.25
CA SER A 223 10.49 -18.70 12.98
C SER A 223 11.68 -19.13 13.86
N ALA A 224 11.42 -19.49 15.12
CA ALA A 224 12.43 -20.01 16.04
C ALA A 224 12.30 -21.54 16.12
N ASN A 225 12.84 -22.23 15.12
CA ASN A 225 12.79 -23.69 15.03
C ASN A 225 13.58 -24.34 16.19
N PRO A 226 12.95 -25.13 17.07
CA PRO A 226 13.62 -25.75 18.21
C PRO A 226 14.79 -26.68 17.84
N ALA A 227 14.83 -27.20 16.60
CA ALA A 227 15.92 -28.04 16.13
C ALA A 227 17.21 -27.25 15.83
N SER A 228 17.10 -26.00 15.39
CA SER A 228 18.23 -25.10 15.12
C SER A 228 18.46 -24.07 16.22
N CYS A 229 17.44 -23.76 17.01
CA CYS A 229 17.45 -22.78 18.08
C CYS A 229 17.72 -23.45 19.44
N ALA A 230 18.99 -23.44 19.86
CA ALA A 230 19.44 -23.99 21.14
C ALA A 230 18.83 -23.29 22.37
N ALA A 231 19.12 -23.80 23.57
CA ALA A 231 18.66 -23.19 24.82
C ALA A 231 19.08 -21.70 24.91
N GLY A 232 18.12 -20.81 25.12
CA GLY A 232 18.33 -19.35 25.20
C GLY A 232 18.26 -18.59 23.87
N CYS A 233 18.25 -19.27 22.72
CA CYS A 233 18.19 -18.60 21.41
C CYS A 233 16.91 -17.78 21.24
N LEU A 234 15.74 -18.27 21.70
CA LEU A 234 14.49 -17.49 21.63
C LEU A 234 14.59 -16.18 22.44
N ASP A 235 15.17 -16.24 23.63
CA ASP A 235 15.37 -15.05 24.47
C ASP A 235 16.34 -14.06 23.83
N ASP A 236 17.37 -14.56 23.15
CA ASP A 236 18.31 -13.73 22.39
C ASP A 236 17.61 -13.01 21.22
N ILE A 237 16.75 -13.71 20.48
CA ILE A 237 15.94 -13.12 19.42
C ILE A 237 15.02 -12.04 19.99
N LEU A 238 14.30 -12.34 21.06
CA LEU A 238 13.39 -11.38 21.71
C LEU A 238 14.14 -10.18 22.29
N ARG A 239 15.36 -10.37 22.80
CA ARG A 239 16.21 -9.27 23.28
C ARG A 239 16.65 -8.39 22.13
N ARG A 240 17.10 -8.98 21.01
CA ARG A 240 17.53 -8.23 19.83
C ARG A 240 16.37 -7.49 19.17
N ASN A 241 15.19 -8.12 19.06
CA ASN A 241 13.99 -7.45 18.56
C ASN A 241 13.62 -6.22 19.41
N ARG A 242 13.73 -6.32 20.74
CA ARG A 242 13.52 -5.17 21.64
C ARG A 242 14.55 -4.07 21.43
N GLN A 243 15.82 -4.42 21.20
CA GLN A 243 16.88 -3.45 20.89
C GLN A 243 16.61 -2.73 19.56
N ILE A 244 16.28 -3.47 18.49
CA ILE A 244 15.92 -2.91 17.19
C ILE A 244 14.70 -2.00 17.32
N ALA A 245 13.62 -2.48 17.96
CA ALA A 245 12.40 -1.70 18.14
C ALA A 245 12.64 -0.42 18.95
N GLY A 246 13.46 -0.50 20.00
CA GLY A 246 13.85 0.65 20.83
C GLY A 246 14.67 1.67 20.04
N ALA A 247 15.72 1.22 19.36
CA ALA A 247 16.58 2.08 18.53
C ALA A 247 15.80 2.73 17.37
N ALA A 248 14.86 2.00 16.76
CA ALA A 248 14.01 2.50 15.70
C ALA A 248 12.94 3.48 16.17
N SER A 249 12.42 3.30 17.38
CA SER A 249 11.42 4.21 17.96
C SER A 249 12.07 5.48 18.54
N ALA A 250 13.32 5.36 18.98
CA ALA A 250 14.15 6.47 19.45
C ALA A 250 14.91 7.13 18.28
N GLY A 251 15.52 8.28 18.55
CA GLY A 251 16.42 8.93 17.60
C GLY A 251 15.73 9.45 16.34
N ARG A 252 16.42 9.34 15.19
CA ARG A 252 16.01 9.95 13.92
C ARG A 252 15.12 9.07 13.04
N ILE A 253 15.03 7.76 13.33
CA ILE A 253 14.21 6.82 12.57
C ILE A 253 12.71 7.11 12.77
N GLY A 254 12.27 7.34 14.01
CA GLY A 254 10.88 7.72 14.32
C GLY A 254 9.84 6.62 14.05
N GLY A 255 10.24 5.35 14.09
CA GLY A 255 9.36 4.21 13.88
C GLY A 255 8.36 3.99 15.02
N LYS A 256 7.31 3.23 14.74
CA LYS A 256 6.35 2.74 15.75
C LYS A 256 6.06 1.26 15.52
N GLN A 257 6.01 0.47 16.59
CA GLN A 257 5.63 -0.94 16.48
C GLN A 257 4.18 -1.11 15.95
N TYR A 258 3.98 -2.04 15.02
CA TYR A 258 2.67 -2.56 14.63
C TYR A 258 2.43 -3.88 15.37
N LEU A 259 1.21 -4.14 15.86
CA LEU A 259 0.94 -5.21 16.83
C LEU A 259 1.84 -5.06 18.08
N ALA A 260 1.95 -3.83 18.58
CA ALA A 260 2.89 -3.45 19.61
C ALA A 260 2.64 -4.17 20.95
N HIS A 261 3.72 -4.46 21.67
CA HIS A 261 3.68 -4.83 23.08
C HIS A 261 4.72 -4.01 23.82
N HIS A 262 4.29 -3.31 24.87
CA HIS A 262 5.15 -2.42 25.65
C HIS A 262 5.11 -2.81 27.13
N PRO A 263 6.26 -2.72 27.83
CA PRO A 263 6.38 -3.24 29.19
C PRO A 263 5.74 -2.35 30.26
N SER A 264 5.36 -1.10 29.92
CA SER A 264 4.76 -0.19 30.88
C SER A 264 3.85 0.84 30.24
N LEU A 265 3.01 1.46 31.08
CA LEU A 265 2.12 2.55 30.68
C LEU A 265 2.88 3.74 30.07
N LEU A 266 4.10 4.03 30.56
CA LEU A 266 4.93 5.11 30.02
C LEU A 266 5.27 4.86 28.54
N HIS A 267 5.74 3.65 28.21
CA HIS A 267 6.04 3.27 26.84
C HIS A 267 4.79 3.28 25.94
N TRP A 268 3.62 2.90 26.49
CA TRP A 268 2.35 3.04 25.78
C TRP A 268 1.99 4.50 25.50
N ARG A 269 2.22 5.40 26.46
CA ARG A 269 2.02 6.85 26.26
C ARG A 269 2.93 7.39 25.16
N ASP A 270 4.19 6.99 25.15
CA ASP A 270 5.15 7.39 24.12
C ASP A 270 4.76 6.83 22.74
N HIS A 271 4.31 5.58 22.69
CA HIS A 271 3.82 4.93 21.47
C HIS A 271 2.63 5.68 20.86
N PHE A 272 1.61 6.03 21.66
CA PHE A 272 0.46 6.81 21.17
C PHE A 272 0.77 8.32 21.00
N GLY A 273 1.81 8.83 21.66
CA GLY A 273 2.22 10.23 21.63
C GLY A 273 1.05 11.17 21.91
N ARG A 274 0.87 12.16 21.03
CA ARG A 274 -0.22 13.14 21.11
C ARG A 274 -1.64 12.54 21.11
N HIS A 275 -1.79 11.29 20.65
CA HIS A 275 -3.08 10.61 20.58
C HIS A 275 -3.45 9.87 21.88
N TRP A 276 -2.54 9.79 22.87
CA TRP A 276 -2.76 9.09 24.13
C TRP A 276 -4.04 9.55 24.85
N ASN A 277 -4.22 10.85 25.03
CA ASN A 277 -5.36 11.38 25.79
C ASN A 277 -6.70 10.99 25.16
N ARG A 278 -6.78 10.99 23.82
CA ARG A 278 -7.97 10.53 23.08
C ARG A 278 -8.20 9.04 23.31
N PHE A 279 -7.15 8.23 23.26
CA PHE A 279 -7.22 6.79 23.49
C PHE A 279 -7.68 6.46 24.92
N ALA A 280 -7.09 7.10 25.92
CA ALA A 280 -7.46 6.94 27.33
C ALA A 280 -8.90 7.40 27.62
N THR A 281 -9.33 8.52 27.03
CA THR A 281 -10.73 8.99 27.15
C THR A 281 -11.71 7.97 26.58
N ARG A 282 -11.41 7.39 25.41
CA ARG A 282 -12.22 6.31 24.82
C ARG A 282 -12.23 5.06 25.71
N LYS A 283 -11.09 4.69 26.32
CA LYS A 283 -11.03 3.57 27.27
C LYS A 283 -11.96 3.82 28.45
N ASN A 284 -11.90 4.99 29.08
CA ASN A 284 -12.75 5.32 30.21
C ASN A 284 -14.24 5.34 29.84
N LEU A 285 -14.59 5.76 28.62
CA LEU A 285 -15.98 5.79 28.17
C LEU A 285 -16.55 4.39 27.90
N PHE A 286 -15.77 3.50 27.28
CA PHE A 286 -16.27 2.21 26.76
C PHE A 286 -15.85 0.98 27.58
N ASP A 287 -14.80 1.07 28.39
CA ASP A 287 -14.32 0.01 29.30
C ASP A 287 -13.62 0.62 30.53
N PRO A 288 -14.36 1.33 31.39
CA PRO A 288 -13.81 2.02 32.57
C PRO A 288 -13.17 1.07 33.59
N LEU A 289 -13.54 -0.22 33.58
CA LEU A 289 -13.00 -1.22 34.49
C LEU A 289 -11.78 -1.97 33.93
N GLY A 290 -11.38 -1.70 32.69
CA GLY A 290 -10.22 -2.34 32.05
C GLY A 290 -10.40 -3.86 31.88
N VAL A 291 -11.62 -4.32 31.60
CA VAL A 291 -11.94 -5.75 31.48
C VAL A 291 -11.53 -6.29 30.10
N LEU A 292 -11.62 -5.47 29.06
CA LEU A 292 -11.41 -5.90 27.69
C LEU A 292 -9.92 -5.93 27.33
N ALA A 293 -9.50 -7.05 26.73
CA ALA A 293 -8.17 -7.31 26.19
C ALA A 293 -7.00 -7.05 27.18
N PRO A 294 -7.01 -7.66 28.38
CA PRO A 294 -5.97 -7.43 29.41
C PRO A 294 -4.56 -7.84 28.94
N GLY A 295 -4.45 -8.81 28.03
CA GLY A 295 -3.17 -9.26 27.47
C GLY A 295 -2.38 -8.20 26.71
N GLN A 296 -3.02 -7.10 26.29
CA GLN A 296 -2.31 -5.95 25.72
C GLN A 296 -1.47 -5.19 26.76
N GLY A 297 -1.83 -5.28 28.05
CA GLY A 297 -1.09 -4.63 29.13
C GLY A 297 -1.14 -3.09 29.12
N ILE A 298 -2.07 -2.48 28.37
CA ILE A 298 -2.16 -1.01 28.27
C ILE A 298 -2.78 -0.40 29.53
N PHE A 299 -3.93 -0.94 29.96
CA PHE A 299 -4.65 -0.49 31.15
C PHE A 299 -4.87 -1.67 32.08
N PRO A 300 -4.49 -1.56 33.36
CA PRO A 300 -4.77 -2.60 34.34
C PRO A 300 -6.28 -2.66 34.64
N ARG A 301 -6.73 -3.82 35.13
CA ARG A 301 -8.10 -4.00 35.60
C ARG A 301 -8.30 -3.18 36.87
N VAL A 302 -9.40 -2.43 36.93
CA VAL A 302 -9.82 -1.68 38.12
C VAL A 302 -10.93 -2.47 38.81
N HIS A 303 -10.81 -2.67 40.12
CA HIS A 303 -11.86 -3.30 40.91
C HIS A 303 -12.94 -2.29 41.28
N ALA A 304 -14.20 -2.70 41.25
CA ALA A 304 -15.34 -1.81 41.51
C ALA A 304 -15.32 -1.17 42.92
N SER A 305 -14.57 -1.73 43.87
CA SER A 305 -14.34 -1.16 45.21
C SER A 305 -13.39 0.03 45.23
N THR A 306 -12.85 0.45 44.08
CA THR A 306 -11.84 1.51 43.92
C THR A 306 -12.37 2.74 43.16
N LEU A 307 -13.65 2.72 42.77
CA LEU A 307 -14.37 3.84 42.13
C LEU A 307 -15.19 4.59 43.16
#